data_AF-A0A1A6HI22-F1
#
_entry.id   AF-A0A1A6HI22-F1
#
_cell.length_a   1.000
_cell.length_b   1.000
_cell.length_c   1.000
_cell.angle_alpha   90.00
_cell.angle_beta   90.00
_cell.angle_gamma   90.00
#
_symmetry.space_group_name_H-M   'P 1'
#
loop_
_entity.id
_entity.type
_entity.pdbx_description
1 polymer ?
#
loop_
_entity_poly.entity_id
_entity_poly.type
_entity_poly.pdbx_seq_one_letter_code
_entity_poly.pdbx_strand_id
1 'polypeptide(L)' 'MDSLLANQDAFRTFLKSEFSEENVEFWLACEDFKKTESREKIATKAKMIYSEFIVADAPK' A
#
# COMPACT_ATOMS: atom_id res chain seq x y z
N MET A 1 6.12 -15.18 -0.04
CA MET A 1 5.31 -13.96 -0.25
C MET A 1 4.64 -14.00 -1.62
N ASP A 2 5.35 -14.41 -2.67
CA ASP A 2 4.79 -14.51 -4.04
C ASP A 2 3.62 -15.50 -4.18
N SER A 3 3.64 -16.60 -3.42
CA SER A 3 2.51 -17.56 -3.38
C SER A 3 1.24 -16.99 -2.70
N LEU A 4 1.40 -15.98 -1.83
CA LEU A 4 0.29 -15.31 -1.13
C LEU A 4 -0.42 -14.30 -2.05
N LEU A 5 0.32 -13.73 -3.00
CA LEU A 5 -0.22 -12.85 -4.05
C LEU A 5 -0.93 -13.62 -5.17
N ALA A 6 -0.67 -14.93 -5.32
CA ALA A 6 -1.36 -15.78 -6.29
C ALA A 6 -2.87 -15.96 -5.99
N ASN A 7 -3.30 -15.65 -4.76
CA ASN A 7 -4.71 -15.58 -4.39
C ASN A 7 -5.00 -14.26 -3.64
N GLN A 8 -4.69 -13.15 -4.33
CA GLN A 8 -4.79 -11.77 -3.83
C GLN A 8 -6.17 -11.48 -3.19
N ASP A 9 -7.25 -12.02 -3.73
CA ASP A 9 -8.61 -11.72 -3.28
C ASP A 9 -8.95 -12.41 -1.95
N ALA A 10 -8.55 -13.67 -1.76
CA ALA A 10 -8.77 -14.38 -0.50
C ALA A 10 -7.95 -13.76 0.64
N PHE A 11 -6.70 -13.38 0.34
CA PHE A 11 -5.83 -12.73 1.32
C PHE A 11 -6.31 -11.31 1.68
N ARG A 12 -6.74 -10.52 0.69
CA ARG A 12 -7.38 -9.22 0.92
C ARG A 12 -8.65 -9.36 1.75
N THR A 13 -9.49 -10.36 1.46
CA THR A 13 -10.72 -10.61 2.22
C THR A 13 -10.43 -10.98 3.68
N PHE A 14 -9.40 -11.79 3.92
CA PHE A 14 -8.95 -12.13 5.27
C PHE A 14 -8.42 -10.91 6.03
N LEU A 15 -7.57 -10.09 5.40
CA LEU A 15 -7.07 -8.86 6.03
C LEU A 15 -8.19 -7.86 6.31
N LYS A 16 -9.19 -7.80 5.43
CA LYS A 16 -10.39 -6.98 5.67
C LYS A 16 -11.20 -7.46 6.87
N SER A 17 -11.32 -8.78 7.08
CA SER A 17 -11.97 -9.30 8.29
C SER A 17 -11.20 -8.99 9.58
N GLU A 18 -9.89 -8.81 9.48
CA GLU A 18 -9.00 -8.46 10.59
C GLU A 18 -8.77 -6.94 10.71
N PHE A 19 -9.51 -6.11 9.94
CA PHE A 19 -9.31 -4.65 9.87
C PHE A 19 -7.84 -4.25 9.66
N SER A 20 -7.12 -5.05 8.88
CA SER A 20 -5.68 -4.93 8.63
C SER A 20 -5.36 -4.83 7.12
N GLU A 21 -6.37 -4.52 6.31
CA GLU A 21 -6.24 -4.40 4.84
C GLU A 21 -5.32 -3.25 4.42
N GLU A 22 -5.24 -2.21 5.23
CA GLU A 22 -4.37 -1.05 5.05
C GLU A 22 -2.89 -1.45 4.96
N ASN A 23 -2.47 -2.49 5.67
CA ASN A 23 -1.07 -2.92 5.70
C ASN A 23 -0.61 -3.49 4.35
N VAL A 24 -1.49 -4.23 3.65
CA VAL A 24 -1.15 -4.77 2.32
C VAL A 24 -1.23 -3.69 1.26
N GLU A 25 -2.15 -2.74 1.41
CA GLU A 25 -2.28 -1.61 0.49
C GLU A 25 -1.09 -0.67 0.60
N PHE A 26 -0.64 -0.37 1.82
CA PHE A 26 0.58 0.37 2.07
C PHE A 26 1.79 -0.32 1.45
N TRP A 27 1.93 -1.64 1.67
CA TRP A 27 3.04 -2.40 1.09
C TRP A 27 3.05 -2.34 -0.45
N LEU A 28 1.88 -2.52 -1.08
CA LEU A 28 1.75 -2.41 -2.54
C LEU A 28 2.07 -1.00 -3.05
N ALA A 29 1.63 0.03 -2.34
CA ALA A 29 1.95 1.43 -2.67
C ALA A 29 3.46 1.69 -2.57
N CYS A 30 4.14 1.12 -1.56
CA CYS A 30 5.59 1.19 -1.44
C CYS A 30 6.30 0.44 -2.58
N GLU A 31 5.83 -0.73 -2.99
CA GLU A 31 6.42 -1.48 -4.11
C GLU A 31 6.28 -0.74 -5.44
N ASP A 32 5.14 -0.08 -5.69
CA ASP A 32 4.94 0.78 -6.85
C ASP A 32 5.79 2.07 -6.78
N PHE A 33 5.92 2.67 -5.58
CA PHE A 33 6.82 3.79 -5.34
C PHE A 33 8.27 3.45 -5.66
N LYS A 34 8.77 2.29 -5.21
CA LYS A 34 10.15 1.83 -5.48
C LYS A 34 10.45 1.67 -6.98
N LYS A 35 9.44 1.32 -7.79
CA LYS A 35 9.57 1.17 -9.26
C LYS A 35 9.47 2.51 -10.01
N THR A 36 9.20 3.61 -9.32
CA THR A 36 9.00 4.91 -9.96
C THR A 36 10.35 5.59 -10.21
N GLU A 37 10.71 5.76 -11.49
CA GLU A 37 11.98 6.39 -11.88
C GLU A 37 11.86 7.89 -12.14
N SER A 38 10.67 8.39 -12.45
CA SER A 38 10.43 9.80 -12.72
C SER A 38 10.52 10.63 -11.44
N ARG A 39 11.48 11.54 -11.38
CA ARG A 39 11.78 12.37 -10.21
C ARG A 39 10.59 13.23 -9.75
N GLU A 40 9.78 13.72 -10.68
CA GLU A 40 8.54 14.45 -10.41
C GLU A 40 7.45 13.54 -9.82
N LYS A 41 7.32 12.32 -10.34
CA LYS A 41 6.35 11.33 -9.84
C LYS A 41 6.72 10.77 -8.47
N ILE A 42 8.02 10.63 -8.18
CA ILE A 42 8.51 10.21 -6.86
C ILE A 42 7.99 11.17 -5.78
N ALA A 43 8.19 12.49 -5.95
CA ALA A 43 7.76 13.47 -4.95
C ALA A 43 6.24 13.44 -4.72
N THR A 44 5.45 13.31 -5.79
CA THR A 44 3.99 13.23 -5.71
C THR A 44 3.52 11.95 -5.02
N LYS A 45 4.06 10.78 -5.41
CA LYS A 45 3.69 9.50 -4.79
C LYS A 45 4.11 9.41 -3.32
N ALA A 46 5.29 9.93 -2.96
CA ALA A 46 5.74 9.98 -1.57
C ALA A 46 4.76 10.77 -0.69
N LYS A 47 4.29 11.93 -1.17
CA LYS A 47 3.30 12.75 -0.46
C LYS A 47 1.97 12.01 -0.29
N MET A 48 1.49 11.34 -1.36
CA MET A 48 0.26 10.57 -1.31
C MET A 48 0.33 9.44 -0.27
N ILE A 49 1.38 8.62 -0.32
CA ILE A 49 1.59 7.51 0.63
C ILE A 49 1.65 8.04 2.07
N TYR A 50 2.34 9.16 2.29
CA TYR A 50 2.44 9.77 3.61
C TYR A 50 1.07 10.23 4.14
N SER A 51 0.29 10.94 3.32
CA SER A 51 -1.05 11.43 3.72
C SER A 51 -2.08 10.33 3.90
N GLU A 52 -1.91 9.21 3.20
CA GLU A 52 -2.91 8.14 3.16
C GLU A 52 -2.66 7.07 4.22
N PHE A 53 -1.41 6.83 4.64
CA PHE A 53 -1.05 5.71 5.54
C PHE A 53 -0.17 6.08 6.74
N ILE A 54 0.47 7.26 6.77
CA ILE A 54 1.53 7.55 7.77
C ILE A 54 1.17 8.71 8.72
N VAL A 55 0.46 9.73 8.22
CA VAL A 55 0.06 10.87 9.07
C VAL A 55 -0.82 10.41 10.22
N ALA A 56 -0.74 11.10 11.36
CA ALA A 56 -1.67 10.87 12.45
C ALA A 56 -3.11 11.10 11.94
N ASP A 57 -4.02 10.17 12.28
CA ASP A 57 -5.39 10.15 11.79
C ASP A 57 -5.51 10.02 10.25
N ALA A 58 -4.52 9.39 9.62
CA ALA A 58 -4.64 8.95 8.24
C ALA A 58 -5.95 8.16 8.06
N PRO A 59 -6.64 8.33 6.92
CA PRO A 59 -7.91 7.66 6.68
C PRO A 59 -7.76 6.13 6.58
N LYS A 60 -6.52 5.63 6.44
CA LYS A 60 -6.15 4.22 6.47
C LYS A 60 -5.09 3.97 7.53
#